data_AF-A0A2S5CKJ5-F1
#
_entry.id   AF-A0A2S5CKJ5-F1
#
_cell.length_a   1.000
_cell.length_b   1.000
_cell.length_c   1.000
_cell.angle_alpha   90.00
_cell.angle_beta   90.00
_cell.angle_gamma   90.00
#
_symmetry.space_group_name_H-M   'P 1'
#
loop_
_entity.id
_entity.type
_entity.pdbx_description
1 polymer ?
#
loop_
_entity_poly.entity_id
_entity_poly.type
_entity_poly.pdbx_seq_one_letter_code
_entity_poly.pdbx_strand_id
1 'polypeptide(L)'
;MLDGRGFAVTHVEVIKMNRKQLFNEALNLPLADRAALAEQLLASMDPPIREIDNLLALEAERRIDGYERGELRSSPAEQVFNRLEAN
;
A
#
# COMPACT_ATOMS: atom_id res chain seq x y z
N MET A 1 -19.02 43.86 -30.93
CA MET A 1 -17.61 43.56 -31.23
C MET A 1 -17.05 42.81 -30.05
N LEU A 2 -17.12 41.48 -30.07
CA LEU A 2 -16.65 40.58 -29.01
C LEU A 2 -15.52 39.75 -29.63
N ASP A 3 -14.29 39.89 -29.16
CA ASP A 3 -13.17 39.09 -29.66
C ASP A 3 -13.21 37.70 -29.02
N GLY A 4 -13.79 36.76 -29.76
CA GLY A 4 -13.91 35.35 -29.38
C GLY A 4 -12.58 34.59 -29.42
N ARG A 5 -11.58 35.02 -28.65
CA ARG A 5 -10.39 34.21 -28.39
C ARG A 5 -10.66 33.25 -27.23
N GLY A 6 -11.46 32.23 -27.53
CA GLY A 6 -11.54 31.03 -26.71
C GLY A 6 -10.17 30.34 -26.73
N PHE A 7 -9.53 30.26 -25.56
CA PHE A 7 -8.37 29.41 -25.37
C PHE A 7 -8.78 27.97 -25.64
N ALA A 8 -8.25 27.37 -26.70
CA ALA A 8 -8.43 25.95 -26.96
C ALA A 8 -7.74 25.18 -25.84
N VAL A 9 -8.52 24.69 -24.88
CA VAL A 9 -8.05 23.66 -23.94
C VAL A 9 -7.88 22.40 -24.78
N THR A 10 -6.63 22.09 -25.11
CA THR A 10 -6.26 20.83 -25.77
C THR A 10 -6.80 19.68 -24.95
N HIS A 11 -7.76 18.95 -25.52
CA HIS A 11 -8.24 17.70 -24.98
C HIS A 11 -7.05 16.74 -24.96
N VAL A 12 -6.49 16.45 -23.78
CA VAL A 12 -5.54 15.36 -23.62
C VAL A 12 -6.39 14.10 -23.65
N GLU A 13 -6.48 13.45 -24.81
CA GLU A 13 -6.97 12.08 -24.87
C GLU A 13 -6.06 11.22 -23.99
N VAL A 14 -6.60 10.75 -22.87
CA VAL A 14 -5.92 9.74 -22.05
C VAL A 14 -5.91 8.46 -22.88
N ILE A 15 -4.77 8.19 -23.53
CA ILE A 15 -4.56 6.94 -24.27
C ILE A 15 -4.78 5.78 -23.30
N LYS A 16 -5.81 4.98 -23.58
CA LYS A 16 -6.12 3.78 -22.79
C LYS A 16 -5.03 2.73 -23.01
N MET A 17 -4.04 2.72 -22.12
CA MET A 17 -2.95 1.75 -22.14
C MET A 17 -3.36 0.45 -21.44
N ASN A 18 -3.13 -0.70 -22.08
CA ASN A 18 -3.40 -2.00 -21.45
C ASN A 18 -2.24 -2.43 -20.53
N ARG A 19 -2.47 -3.43 -19.67
CA ARG A 19 -1.47 -3.89 -18.67
C ARG A 19 -0.11 -4.23 -19.30
N LYS A 20 -0.09 -4.88 -20.46
CA LYS A 20 1.16 -5.29 -21.13
C LYS A 20 1.92 -4.08 -21.66
N GLN A 21 1.22 -3.12 -22.26
CA GLN A 21 1.81 -1.88 -22.71
C GLN A 21 2.38 -1.07 -21.54
N LEU A 22 1.62 -0.93 -20.45
CA LEU A 22 2.09 -0.24 -19.23
C LEU A 22 3.35 -0.88 -18.65
N PHE A 23 3.39 -2.22 -18.58
CA PHE A 23 4.56 -2.95 -18.11
C PHE A 23 5.79 -2.70 -18.99
N ASN A 24 5.62 -2.73 -20.32
CA ASN A 24 6.71 -2.45 -21.24
C ASN A 24 7.22 -1.01 -21.13
N GLU A 25 6.34 -0.02 -20.96
CA GLU A 25 6.75 1.36 -20.73
C GLU A 25 7.50 1.52 -19.41
N ALA A 26 7.05 0.86 -18.34
CA ALA A 26 7.77 0.84 -17.07
C ALA A 26 9.18 0.24 -17.23
N LEU A 27 9.37 -0.77 -18.10
CA LEU A 27 10.70 -1.33 -18.36
C LEU A 27 11.66 -0.38 -19.09
N ASN A 28 11.13 0.60 -19.84
CA ASN A 28 11.92 1.62 -20.54
C ASN A 28 12.49 2.70 -19.60
N LEU A 29 11.99 2.79 -18.36
CA LEU A 29 12.51 3.73 -17.37
C LEU A 29 13.93 3.35 -16.92
N PRO A 30 14.76 4.34 -16.53
CA PRO A 30 16.00 4.10 -15.80
C PRO A 30 15.77 3.22 -14.57
N LEU A 31 16.78 2.45 -14.17
CA LEU A 31 16.66 1.49 -13.06
C LEU A 31 16.13 2.13 -11.76
N ALA A 32 16.60 3.32 -11.42
CA ALA A 32 16.15 4.06 -10.23
C ALA A 32 14.66 4.42 -10.31
N ASP A 33 14.21 4.93 -11.45
CA ASP A 33 12.81 5.31 -11.66
C ASP A 33 11.89 4.08 -11.68
N ARG A 34 12.37 2.93 -12.20
CA ARG A 34 11.65 1.65 -12.08
C ARG A 34 11.44 1.23 -10.64
N ALA A 35 12.49 1.34 -9.81
CA ALA A 35 12.41 1.00 -8.40
C ALA A 35 11.43 1.92 -7.66
N ALA A 36 11.53 3.23 -7.91
CA ALA A 36 10.62 4.23 -7.32
C ALA A 36 9.16 4.00 -7.75
N LEU A 37 8.91 3.64 -9.02
CA LEU A 37 7.57 3.31 -9.50
C LEU A 37 7.03 2.03 -8.84
N ALA A 38 7.87 1.00 -8.69
CA ALA A 38 7.48 -0.23 -8.01
C ALA A 38 7.12 0.02 -6.54
N GLU A 39 7.89 0.84 -5.83
CA GLU A 39 7.59 1.27 -4.46
C GLU A 39 6.25 1.99 -4.35
N GLN A 40 5.97 2.94 -5.24
CA GLN A 40 4.68 3.65 -5.27
C GLN A 40 3.50 2.70 -5.53
N LEU A 41 3.66 1.75 -6.45
CA LEU A 41 2.64 0.74 -6.72
C LEU A 41 2.40 -0.15 -5.50
N LEU A 42 3.45 -0.59 -4.81
CA LEU A 42 3.34 -1.37 -3.58
C LEU A 42 2.63 -0.56 -2.49
N ALA A 43 3.02 0.70 -2.27
CA ALA A 43 2.39 1.58 -1.30
C ALA A 43 0.89 1.82 -1.60
N SER A 44 0.50 1.82 -2.86
CA SER A 44 -0.91 1.97 -3.26
C SER A 44 -1.79 0.76 -2.89
N MET A 45 -1.20 -0.41 -2.64
CA MET A 45 -1.93 -1.61 -2.24
C MET A 45 -2.33 -1.60 -0.76
N ASP A 46 -1.65 -0.78 0.05
CA ASP A 46 -1.89 -0.62 1.48
C ASP A 46 -2.26 0.83 1.80
N PRO A 47 -3.37 1.36 1.24
CA PRO A 47 -3.81 2.69 1.61
C PRO A 47 -4.12 2.69 3.11
N PRO A 48 -3.69 3.71 3.89
CA PRO A 48 -3.99 3.76 5.31
C PRO A 48 -5.50 3.86 5.50
N ILE A 49 -6.13 2.72 5.79
CA ILE A 49 -7.54 2.67 6.14
C ILE A 49 -7.59 2.98 7.62
N ARG A 50 -7.73 4.27 7.96
CA ARG A 50 -7.77 4.76 9.35
C ARG A 50 -8.73 3.97 10.25
N GLU A 51 -9.81 3.45 9.69
CA GLU A 51 -10.73 2.57 10.42
C GLU A 51 -10.08 1.24 10.82
N ILE A 52 -9.32 0.60 9.93
CA ILE A 52 -8.55 -0.62 10.22
C ILE A 52 -7.46 -0.32 11.25
N ASP A 53 -6.73 0.79 11.11
CA ASP A 53 -5.70 1.18 12.09
C ASP A 53 -6.29 1.34 13.49
N ASN A 54 -7.45 2.00 13.61
CA ASN A 54 -8.16 2.15 14.88
C ASN A 54 -8.65 0.81 15.44
N LEU A 55 -9.16 -0.07 14.59
CA LEU A 55 -9.60 -1.41 15.00
C LEU A 55 -8.43 -2.28 15.44
N LEU A 56 -7.27 -2.18 14.78
CA LEU A 56 -6.04 -2.88 15.16
C LEU A 56 -5.50 -2.37 16.49
N ALA A 57 -5.49 -1.05 16.71
CA ALA A 57 -5.09 -0.47 17.98
C ALA A 57 -6.02 -0.94 19.12
N LEU A 58 -7.34 -0.89 18.90
CA LEU A 58 -8.31 -1.36 19.89
C LEU A 58 -8.16 -2.84 20.21
N GLU A 59 -7.91 -3.68 19.20
CA GLU A 59 -7.68 -5.11 19.39
C GLU A 59 -6.36 -5.39 20.11
N ALA A 60 -5.30 -4.60 19.83
CA ALA A 60 -4.03 -4.72 20.53
C ALA A 60 -4.20 -4.45 22.04
N GLU A 61 -4.84 -3.34 22.41
CA GLU A 61 -5.12 -3.01 23.81
C GLU A 61 -6.00 -4.08 24.48
N ARG A 62 -7.08 -4.52 23.80
CA ARG A 62 -7.94 -5.59 24.31
C ARG A 62 -7.16 -6.88 24.61
N ARG A 63 -6.18 -7.23 23.79
CA ARG A 63 -5.36 -8.44 23.98
C ARG A 63 -4.36 -8.31 25.13
N ILE A 64 -3.80 -7.12 25.32
CA ILE A 64 -2.93 -6.83 26.47
C ILE A 64 -3.75 -6.96 27.76
N ASP A 65 -4.90 -6.28 27.83
CA ASP A 65 -5.80 -6.33 28.98
C ASP A 65 -6.25 -7.77 29.32
N GLY A 66 -6.63 -8.55 28.30
CA GLY A 66 -7.03 -9.95 28.49
C GLY A 66 -5.87 -10.84 28.97
N TYR A 67 -4.65 -10.57 28.53
CA TYR A 67 -3.46 -11.26 29.03
C TYR A 67 -3.17 -10.91 30.50
N GLU A 68 -3.23 -9.62 30.86
CA GLU A 68 -3.00 -9.15 32.24
C GLU A 68 -4.04 -9.69 33.22
N ARG A 69 -5.30 -9.86 32.79
CA ARG A 69 -6.35 -10.53 33.58
C ARG A 69 -6.23 -12.06 33.63
N GLY A 70 -5.29 -12.66 32.90
CA GLY A 70 -5.10 -14.10 32.81
C GLY A 70 -6.13 -14.83 31.94
N GLU A 71 -6.92 -14.09 31.15
CA GLU A 71 -7.91 -14.63 30.22
C GLU A 71 -7.26 -15.13 28.91
N LEU A 72 -6.12 -14.56 28.54
CA LEU A 72 -5.31 -14.96 27.38
C LEU A 72 -4.00 -15.60 27.81
N ARG A 73 -3.61 -16.66 27.09
CA ARG A 73 -2.31 -17.33 27.26
C ARG A 73 -1.30 -16.77 26.27
N SER A 74 -0.06 -16.62 26.69
CA SER A 74 1.07 -16.28 25.82
C SER A 74 1.99 -17.48 25.59
N SER A 75 2.68 -17.49 24.45
CA SER A 75 3.83 -18.37 24.22
C SER A 75 5.13 -17.58 24.43
N PRO A 76 6.17 -18.16 25.05
CA PRO A 76 7.48 -17.52 25.10
C PRO A 76 8.00 -17.24 23.69
N ALA A 77 8.58 -16.06 23.48
CA ALA A 77 9.05 -15.62 22.16
C ALA A 77 10.06 -16.60 21.55
N GLU A 78 10.99 -17.12 22.36
CA GLU A 78 11.98 -18.12 21.93
C GLU A 78 11.32 -19.38 21.33
N GLN A 79 10.23 -19.86 21.91
CA GLN A 79 9.50 -21.02 21.37
C GLN A 79 8.80 -20.70 20.04
N VAL A 80 8.45 -19.44 19.79
CA VAL A 80 7.88 -19.01 18.51
C VAL A 80 8.97 -18.96 17.46
N PHE A 81 10.11 -18.32 17.75
CA PHE A 81 11.24 -18.22 16.82
C PHE A 81 11.80 -19.59 16.44
N ASN A 82 12.00 -20.48 17.42
CA ASN A 82 12.47 -21.85 17.15
C ASN A 82 11.54 -22.61 16.18
N ARG A 83 10.23 -22.34 16.18
CA ARG A 83 9.29 -22.97 15.23
C ARG A 83 9.36 -22.38 13.82
N LEU A 84 9.66 -21.09 13.69
CA LEU A 84 9.75 -20.41 12.40
C LEU A 84 11.06 -20.76 11.68
N GLU A 85 12.16 -20.89 12.41
CA GLU A 85 13.49 -21.23 11.89
C GLU A 85 13.68 -22.72 11.61
N ALA A 86 12.75 -23.56 12.07
CA ALA A 86 12.75 -25.00 11.80
C ALA A 86 12.15 -25.37 10.42
N ASN A 87 11.70 -24.39 9.62
CA ASN A 87 11.18 -24.54 8.25
C ASN A 87 12.20 -24.04 7.21
#